data_AF-A0A9E1PQ34-F1
#
_entry.id   AF-A0A9E1PQ34-F1
#
_cell.length_a   1.000
_cell.length_b   1.000
_cell.length_c   1.000
_cell.angle_alpha   90.00
_cell.angle_beta   90.00
_cell.angle_gamma   90.00
#
_symmetry.space_group_name_H-M   'P 1'
#
loop_
_entity.id
_entity.type
_entity.pdbx_description
1 polymer ?
#
loop_
_entity_poly.entity_id
_entity_poly.type
_entity_poly.pdbx_seq_one_letter_code
_entity_poly.pdbx_strand_id
1 'polypeptide(L)'
;MTKPENGQDQPKDRPWLFRTYSGHSSAQASNQLFRTNLERGQTGLSIAFDLPTQTGYDSDHPLARGEVGKVGVPISHIGDMETLFDGLPLDKMNTSMTINAPAAWLLALYVA
;
A
#
# COMPACT_ATOMS: atom_id res chain seq x y z
N MET A 1 51.58 -19.51 6.55
CA MET A 1 50.47 -18.62 6.16
C MET A 1 49.55 -18.45 7.35
N THR A 2 49.70 -17.32 8.02
CA THR A 2 48.90 -16.91 9.19
C THR A 2 47.45 -16.66 8.74
N LYS A 3 46.48 -17.25 9.44
CA LYS A 3 45.07 -16.87 9.30
C LYS A 3 44.93 -15.40 9.72
N PRO A 4 44.17 -14.56 9.00
CA PRO A 4 43.90 -13.22 9.49
C PRO A 4 43.06 -13.34 10.77
N GLU A 5 43.63 -12.87 11.88
CA GLU A 5 42.89 -12.49 13.07
C GLU A 5 42.08 -11.25 12.72
N ASN A 6 40.76 -11.38 12.61
CA ASN A 6 39.82 -10.27 12.73
C ASN A 6 38.44 -10.86 13.05
N GLY A 7 38.26 -11.21 14.32
CA GLY A 7 36.95 -11.55 14.90
C GLY A 7 36.12 -10.30 15.16
N GLN A 8 35.78 -9.56 14.11
CA GLN A 8 34.70 -8.57 14.21
C GLN A 8 33.42 -9.27 13.76
N ASP A 9 32.52 -9.52 14.72
CA ASP A 9 31.15 -9.96 14.43
C ASP A 9 30.52 -8.95 13.46
N GLN A 10 30.39 -9.34 12.19
CA GLN A 10 29.73 -8.51 11.20
C GLN A 10 28.25 -8.40 11.62
N PRO A 11 27.72 -7.18 11.84
CA PRO A 11 26.35 -7.03 12.29
C PRO A 11 25.41 -7.68 11.28
N LYS A 12 24.49 -8.52 11.76
CA LYS A 12 23.51 -9.19 10.90
C LYS A 12 22.64 -8.15 10.18
N ASP A 13 22.43 -8.38 8.90
CA ASP A 13 21.52 -7.56 8.10
C ASP A 13 20.11 -7.58 8.68
N ARG A 14 19.40 -6.46 8.52
CA ARG A 14 17.99 -6.37 8.88
C ARG A 14 17.18 -7.35 8.03
N PRO A 15 16.13 -8.00 8.60
CA PRO A 15 15.27 -8.87 7.82
C PRO A 15 14.51 -8.10 6.74
N TRP A 16 14.09 -8.83 5.70
CA TRP A 16 13.26 -8.31 4.62
C TRP A 16 11.92 -7.77 5.14
N LEU A 17 11.36 -6.80 4.42
CA LEU A 17 10.01 -6.29 4.69
C LEU A 17 8.97 -7.30 4.19
N PHE A 18 8.02 -7.64 5.05
CA PHE A 18 6.84 -8.42 4.68
C PHE A 18 5.75 -7.44 4.28
N ARG A 19 5.43 -7.37 2.98
CA ARG A 19 4.39 -6.50 2.44
C ARG A 19 3.45 -7.31 1.55
N THR A 20 2.28 -7.65 2.07
CA THR A 20 1.26 -8.33 1.27
C THR A 20 0.61 -7.31 0.34
N TYR A 21 0.61 -7.63 -0.95
CA TYR A 21 -0.15 -6.88 -1.95
C TYR A 21 -1.64 -7.08 -1.71
N SER A 22 -2.37 -6.02 -1.36
CA SER A 22 -3.76 -6.12 -0.92
C SER A 22 -4.56 -4.84 -1.12
N GLY A 23 -5.88 -5.02 -1.26
CA GLY A 23 -6.89 -3.97 -1.47
C GLY A 23 -8.11 -4.61 -2.11
N HIS A 24 -9.31 -4.30 -1.64
CA HIS A 24 -10.56 -4.77 -2.27
C HIS A 24 -11.78 -3.99 -1.78
N SER A 25 -12.86 -4.02 -2.56
CA SER A 25 -14.20 -3.53 -2.23
C SER A 25 -14.28 -2.01 -2.00
N SER A 26 -13.81 -1.54 -0.85
CA SER A 26 -13.88 -0.13 -0.44
C SER A 26 -12.65 0.27 0.37
N ALA A 27 -12.44 1.58 0.52
CA ALA A 27 -11.37 2.11 1.35
C ALA A 27 -11.44 1.59 2.79
N GLN A 28 -12.64 1.58 3.39
CA GLN A 28 -12.86 1.09 4.75
C GLN A 28 -12.58 -0.41 4.91
N ALA A 29 -13.05 -1.24 3.97
CA ALA A 29 -12.77 -2.68 3.99
C ALA A 29 -11.27 -2.96 3.83
N SER A 30 -10.60 -2.20 2.94
CA SER A 30 -9.15 -2.31 2.74
C SER A 30 -8.36 -1.87 3.97
N ASN A 31 -8.78 -0.81 4.67
CA ASN A 31 -8.19 -0.40 5.95
C ASN A 31 -8.28 -1.52 7.00
N GLN A 32 -9.46 -2.14 7.16
CA GLN A 32 -9.64 -3.26 8.08
C GLN A 32 -8.75 -4.46 7.73
N LEU A 33 -8.60 -4.76 6.43
CA LEU A 33 -7.69 -5.79 5.95
C LEU A 33 -6.24 -5.46 6.30
N PHE A 34 -5.80 -4.22 6.10
CA PHE A 34 -4.44 -3.79 6.45
C PHE A 34 -4.15 -3.95 7.94
N ARG A 35 -5.08 -3.52 8.80
CA ARG A 35 -4.97 -3.71 10.25
C ARG A 35 -4.84 -5.18 10.62
N THR A 36 -5.71 -6.03 10.07
CA THR A 36 -5.66 -7.49 10.29
C THR A 36 -4.32 -8.09 9.86
N ASN A 37 -3.76 -7.63 8.74
CA ASN A 37 -2.47 -8.11 8.25
C ASN A 37 -1.31 -7.64 9.13
N LEU A 38 -1.34 -6.39 9.60
CA LEU A 38 -0.35 -5.84 10.53
C LEU A 38 -0.37 -6.60 11.87
N GLU A 39 -1.55 -6.90 12.41
CA GLU A 39 -1.72 -7.74 13.61
C GLU A 39 -1.14 -9.16 13.43
N ARG A 40 -1.13 -9.67 12.19
CA ARG A 40 -0.54 -10.97 11.82
C ARG A 40 0.94 -10.92 11.49
N GLY A 41 1.62 -9.79 11.72
CA GLY A 41 3.07 -9.65 11.58
C GLY A 41 3.54 -9.10 10.23
N GLN A 42 2.65 -8.55 9.41
CA GLN A 42 3.05 -7.74 8.25
C GLN A 42 3.81 -6.50 8.73
N THR A 43 4.89 -6.11 8.02
CA THR A 43 5.79 -5.01 8.45
C THR A 43 5.78 -3.80 7.52
N GLY A 44 4.94 -3.81 6.49
CA GLY A 44 4.66 -2.65 5.64
C GLY A 44 3.47 -2.92 4.72
N LEU A 45 2.98 -1.91 4.00
CA LEU A 45 1.79 -2.02 3.15
C LEU A 45 2.15 -2.04 1.66
N SER A 46 1.37 -2.76 0.86
CA SER A 46 1.44 -2.73 -0.60
C SER A 46 0.02 -2.68 -1.16
N ILE A 47 -0.35 -1.53 -1.71
CA ILE A 47 -1.74 -1.19 -2.04
C ILE A 47 -2.09 -1.65 -3.45
N ALA A 48 -3.17 -2.41 -3.58
CA ALA A 48 -3.81 -2.81 -4.83
C ALA A 48 -5.00 -1.90 -5.13
N PHE A 49 -4.97 -1.16 -6.24
CA PHE A 49 -6.06 -0.29 -6.68
C PHE A 49 -6.99 -1.01 -7.67
N ASP A 50 -8.24 -0.59 -7.73
CA ASP A 50 -9.17 -1.12 -8.73
C ASP A 50 -8.85 -0.64 -10.16
N LEU A 51 -9.51 -1.21 -11.16
CA LEU A 51 -9.24 -0.88 -12.56
C LEU A 51 -9.57 0.59 -12.90
N PRO A 52 -10.70 1.18 -12.46
CA PRO A 52 -10.97 2.60 -12.65
C PRO A 52 -9.85 3.50 -12.13
N THR A 53 -9.39 3.29 -10.88
CA THR A 53 -8.28 4.05 -10.30
C THR A 53 -7.00 3.86 -11.10
N GLN A 54 -6.68 2.64 -11.55
CA GLN A 54 -5.51 2.36 -12.37
C GLN A 54 -5.54 3.04 -13.74
N THR A 55 -6.74 3.29 -14.28
CA THR A 55 -6.96 3.89 -15.60
C THR A 55 -7.32 5.38 -15.54
N GLY A 56 -7.42 5.96 -14.34
CA GLY A 56 -7.67 7.39 -14.14
C GLY A 56 -9.14 7.80 -14.27
N TYR A 57 -10.08 6.88 -14.03
CA TYR A 57 -11.50 7.20 -13.98
C TYR A 57 -12.02 7.25 -12.56
N ASP A 58 -12.88 8.24 -12.29
CA ASP A 58 -13.69 8.28 -11.08
C ASP A 58 -14.71 7.13 -11.07
N SER A 59 -15.14 6.75 -9.86
CA SER A 59 -16.04 5.61 -9.66
C SER A 59 -17.42 5.78 -10.31
N ASP A 60 -17.86 7.01 -10.56
CA ASP A 60 -19.12 7.34 -11.21
C ASP A 60 -19.00 7.48 -12.74
N HIS A 61 -17.79 7.38 -13.30
CA HIS A 61 -17.56 7.44 -14.73
C HIS A 61 -18.26 6.26 -15.44
N PRO A 62 -18.96 6.47 -16.57
CA PRO A 62 -19.69 5.39 -17.25
C PRO A 62 -18.83 4.17 -17.61
N LEU A 63 -17.54 4.37 -17.92
CA LEU A 63 -16.59 3.28 -18.24
C LEU A 63 -16.07 2.53 -16.99
N ALA A 64 -16.23 3.08 -15.79
CA ALA A 64 -15.81 2.43 -14.55
C ALA A 64 -16.82 1.37 -14.07
N ARG A 65 -18.06 1.43 -14.58
CA ARG A 65 -19.17 0.59 -14.13
C ARG A 65 -18.82 -0.90 -14.20
N GLY A 66 -18.97 -1.59 -13.07
CA GLY A 66 -18.73 -3.03 -12.93
C GLY A 66 -17.30 -3.42 -12.55
N GLU A 67 -16.37 -2.45 -12.54
CA GLU A 67 -14.96 -2.68 -12.16
C GLU A 67 -14.57 -1.95 -10.86
N VAL A 68 -15.42 -1.03 -10.38
CA VAL A 68 -15.25 -0.33 -9.09
C VAL A 68 -15.11 -1.34 -7.95
N GLY A 69 -13.99 -1.29 -7.24
CA GLY A 69 -13.71 -2.12 -6.06
C GLY A 69 -13.51 -3.63 -6.32
N LYS A 70 -13.54 -4.08 -7.58
CA LYS A 70 -13.57 -5.51 -7.93
C LYS A 70 -12.22 -6.21 -7.75
N VAL A 71 -11.14 -5.53 -8.11
CA VAL A 71 -9.76 -6.07 -8.10
C VAL A 71 -8.81 -5.31 -7.18
N GLY A 72 -9.33 -4.34 -6.45
CA GLY A 72 -8.54 -3.44 -5.61
C GLY A 72 -9.41 -2.42 -4.89
N VAL A 73 -8.78 -1.48 -4.20
CA VAL A 73 -9.46 -0.35 -3.57
C VAL A 73 -9.78 0.75 -4.60
N PRO A 74 -11.01 1.29 -4.65
CA PRO A 74 -11.33 2.49 -5.41
C PRO A 74 -10.81 3.73 -4.70
N ILE A 75 -10.11 4.63 -5.40
CA ILE A 75 -9.72 5.96 -4.92
C ILE A 75 -10.07 7.00 -5.98
N SER A 76 -11.05 7.86 -5.69
CA SER A 76 -11.47 8.96 -6.58
C SER A 76 -11.04 10.33 -6.02
N HIS A 77 -10.98 10.48 -4.69
CA HIS A 77 -10.64 11.75 -4.05
C HIS A 77 -9.90 11.58 -2.70
N ILE A 78 -9.51 12.69 -2.08
CA ILE A 78 -8.77 12.71 -0.80
C ILE A 78 -9.48 11.95 0.31
N GLY A 79 -10.80 12.08 0.44
CA GLY A 79 -11.57 11.36 1.47
C GLY A 79 -11.48 9.82 1.38
N ASP A 80 -11.24 9.26 0.20
CA ASP A 80 -11.03 7.82 0.05
C ASP A 80 -9.65 7.43 0.58
N MET A 81 -8.64 8.27 0.33
CA MET A 81 -7.28 8.07 0.81
C MET A 81 -7.19 8.22 2.33
N GLU A 82 -7.86 9.23 2.89
CA GLU A 82 -8.01 9.42 4.34
C GLU A 82 -8.69 8.20 4.98
N THR A 83 -9.79 7.72 4.38
CA THR A 83 -10.48 6.51 4.87
C THR A 83 -9.60 5.26 4.76
N LEU A 84 -8.83 5.12 3.68
CA LEU A 84 -7.94 3.99 3.46
C LEU A 84 -6.87 3.89 4.53
N PHE A 85 -6.34 5.03 4.98
CA PHE A 85 -5.25 5.10 5.95
C PHE A 85 -5.67 5.52 7.36
N ASP A 86 -6.97 5.67 7.62
CA ASP A 86 -7.48 6.11 8.91
C ASP A 86 -6.90 5.27 10.05
N GLY A 87 -6.32 5.98 11.03
CA GLY A 87 -5.64 5.46 12.22
C GLY A 87 -4.44 4.53 11.96
N LEU A 88 -3.81 4.57 10.79
CA LEU A 88 -2.53 3.91 10.51
C LEU A 88 -1.36 4.90 10.66
N PRO A 89 -0.26 4.55 11.37
CA PRO A 89 0.87 5.45 11.59
C PRO A 89 1.79 5.53 10.36
N LEU A 90 1.36 6.26 9.32
CA LEU A 90 2.07 6.38 8.04
C LEU A 90 3.52 6.87 8.19
N ASP A 91 3.79 7.71 9.19
CA ASP A 91 5.12 8.25 9.52
C ASP A 91 6.12 7.19 10.01
N LYS A 92 5.63 6.03 10.44
CA LYS A 92 6.43 4.93 11.02
C LYS A 92 6.43 3.67 10.18
N MET A 93 5.78 3.67 9.02
CA MET A 93 5.64 2.48 8.18
C MET A 93 6.17 2.68 6.77
N ASN A 94 6.45 1.56 6.11
CA ASN A 94 6.79 1.55 4.70
C ASN A 94 5.54 1.24 3.88
N THR A 95 5.14 2.18 3.03
CA THR A 95 3.99 2.04 2.13
C THR A 95 4.46 1.96 0.69
N SER A 96 3.90 1.03 -0.06
CA SER A 96 4.07 0.89 -1.51
C SER A 96 2.72 1.00 -2.18
N MET A 97 2.64 1.72 -3.29
CA MET A 97 1.43 1.85 -4.11
C MET A 97 1.71 1.26 -5.50
N THR A 98 1.01 0.20 -5.89
CA THR A 98 1.16 -0.40 -7.22
C THR A 98 0.30 0.39 -8.22
N ILE A 99 0.85 1.50 -8.72
CA ILE A 99 0.15 2.41 -9.63
C ILE A 99 1.12 2.94 -10.70
N ASN A 100 0.59 3.21 -11.90
CA ASN A 100 1.39 3.63 -13.05
C ASN A 100 0.89 4.96 -13.62
N ALA A 101 -0.02 4.94 -14.61
CA ALA A 101 -0.42 6.14 -15.35
C ALA A 101 -0.90 7.31 -14.45
N PRO A 102 -1.73 7.10 -13.40
CA PRO A 102 -2.17 8.18 -12.52
C PRO A 102 -1.30 8.32 -11.25
N ALA A 103 -0.06 7.79 -11.24
CA ALA A 103 0.79 7.78 -10.06
C ALA A 103 1.02 9.16 -9.42
N ALA A 104 1.18 10.22 -10.23
CA ALA A 104 1.35 11.57 -9.72
C ALA A 104 0.14 12.06 -8.92
N TRP A 105 -1.07 11.70 -9.35
CA TRP A 105 -2.31 12.06 -8.65
C TRP A 105 -2.45 11.29 -7.33
N LEU A 106 -2.26 9.97 -7.36
CA LEU A 106 -2.34 9.14 -6.15
C LEU A 106 -1.24 9.51 -5.14
N LEU A 107 -0.05 9.89 -5.60
CA LEU A 107 1.01 10.39 -4.73
C LEU A 107 0.63 11.72 -4.09
N ALA A 108 0.00 12.64 -4.83
CA ALA A 108 -0.49 13.90 -4.26
C ALA A 108 -1.55 13.65 -3.18
N LEU A 109 -2.49 12.74 -3.41
CA LEU A 109 -3.48 12.34 -2.40
C LEU A 109 -2.84 11.67 -1.18
N TYR A 110 -1.77 10.90 -1.36
CA TYR A 110 -1.04 10.24 -0.27
C TYR A 110 -0.26 11.23 0.62
N VAL A 111 0.19 12.36 0.05
CA VAL A 111 1.03 13.34 0.75
C VAL A 111 0.21 14.44 1.45
N ALA A 112 -0.98 14.74 0.94
CA ALA A 112 -1.88 15.77 1.47
C ALA A 112 -2.27 15.52 2.93
#